data_AF-A0A838PFR4-F1
#
_entry.id   AF-A0A838PFR4-F1
#
_cell.length_a   1.000
_cell.length_b   1.000
_cell.length_c   1.000
_cell.angle_alpha   90.00
_cell.angle_beta   90.00
_cell.angle_gamma   90.00
#
_symmetry.space_group_name_H-M   'P 1'
#
loop_
_entity.id
_entity.type
_entity.pdbx_description
1 polymer ?
#
loop_
_entity_poly.entity_id
_entity_poly.type
_entity_poly.pdbx_seq_one_letter_code
_entity_poly.pdbx_strand_id
1 'polypeptide(L)'
;MREFVAVDHIAIAFDLPALKQQALMFDRIAIPQLQAFLAYEGEERKEANATLRWLQEAGIVFEPTLKSDAKISIDEYRDNRSLLVEQSQKLLAELLGFSIEELIEARGHKSKTARIKKKIDQIPEKVYEFVEGENVADHAYKLATYITRLISIELREVDGLQAVPLLPVDIAETDNDHDLKNSVIKIVLNSLPVPDDETSWEQIVEYRDDQDSKNKFLDLRNWMSEVARGELTPVEAEEQLEYLLSLFRRGMEIHRMKANTIVLESLVVTSADLARNLLTLRWGEIAKGFFSIRHRKIALLEGELTAQGSEVAYIIKARDVFSTPS
;
A
#
# COMPACT_ATOMS: atom_id res chain seq x y z
N MET A 1 -17.30 0.92 -3.60
CA MET A 1 -16.29 1.39 -2.62
C MET A 1 -15.45 2.44 -3.33
N ARG A 2 -15.02 3.51 -2.65
CA ARG A 2 -14.10 4.48 -3.25
C ARG A 2 -12.72 3.84 -3.38
N GLU A 3 -12.04 4.13 -4.47
CA GLU A 3 -10.68 3.68 -4.74
C GLU A 3 -9.73 4.19 -3.64
N PHE A 4 -8.88 3.29 -3.13
CA PHE A 4 -7.92 3.54 -2.06
C PHE A 4 -6.55 3.79 -2.64
N VAL A 5 -6.05 5.01 -2.47
CA VAL A 5 -4.88 5.50 -3.19
C VAL A 5 -3.79 5.91 -2.22
N ALA A 6 -2.59 5.36 -2.38
CA ALA A 6 -1.40 5.92 -1.75
C ALA A 6 -0.98 7.17 -2.52
N VAL A 7 -0.58 8.22 -1.82
CA VAL A 7 0.13 9.35 -2.41
C VAL A 7 1.51 9.34 -1.83
N ASP A 8 2.50 9.13 -2.68
CA ASP A 8 3.89 9.00 -2.26
C ASP A 8 4.75 10.12 -2.86
N HIS A 9 5.95 10.33 -2.34
CA HIS A 9 6.94 11.20 -2.94
C HIS A 9 7.63 10.52 -4.13
N ILE A 10 8.23 11.31 -5.03
CA ILE A 10 8.90 10.77 -6.22
C ILE A 10 10.04 9.78 -5.91
N ALA A 11 10.68 9.86 -4.73
CA ALA A 11 11.78 8.96 -4.40
C ALA A 11 11.34 7.49 -4.18
N ILE A 12 10.03 7.19 -4.04
CA ILE A 12 9.52 5.80 -4.01
C ILE A 12 9.85 5.05 -5.30
N ALA A 13 10.06 5.79 -6.40
CA ALA A 13 10.51 5.25 -7.68
C ALA A 13 11.82 4.46 -7.60
N PHE A 14 12.62 4.67 -6.55
CA PHE A 14 13.88 3.98 -6.32
C PHE A 14 13.79 2.86 -5.28
N ASP A 15 12.66 2.73 -4.58
CA ASP A 15 12.43 1.70 -3.55
C ASP A 15 11.37 0.72 -4.06
N LEU A 16 11.81 -0.20 -4.91
CA LEU A 16 10.95 -1.20 -5.52
C LEU A 16 10.25 -2.10 -4.47
N PRO A 17 10.93 -2.59 -3.42
CA PRO A 17 10.27 -3.34 -2.35
C PRO A 17 9.16 -2.56 -1.64
N ALA A 18 9.38 -1.28 -1.32
CA ALA A 18 8.33 -0.45 -0.71
C ALA A 18 7.16 -0.23 -1.69
N LEU A 19 7.43 0.00 -2.97
CA LEU A 19 6.38 0.15 -3.99
C LEU A 19 5.55 -1.13 -4.14
N LYS A 20 6.18 -2.31 -4.05
CA LYS A 20 5.50 -3.62 -4.05
C LYS A 20 4.65 -3.80 -2.79
N GLN A 21 5.17 -3.45 -1.61
CA GLN A 21 4.40 -3.49 -0.36
C GLN A 21 3.17 -2.57 -0.42
N GLN A 22 3.32 -1.36 -0.95
CA GLN A 22 2.20 -0.44 -1.14
C GLN A 22 1.17 -0.99 -2.14
N ALA A 23 1.61 -1.65 -3.22
CA ALA A 23 0.70 -2.28 -4.16
C ALA A 23 -0.14 -3.40 -3.52
N LEU A 24 0.35 -4.06 -2.46
CA LEU A 24 -0.46 -5.02 -1.69
C LEU A 24 -1.60 -4.34 -0.92
N MET A 25 -1.51 -3.05 -0.62
CA MET A 25 -2.52 -2.36 0.20
C MET A 25 -3.38 -1.39 -0.61
N PHE A 26 -2.82 -0.72 -1.61
CA PHE A 26 -3.51 0.34 -2.32
C PHE A 26 -3.99 -0.13 -3.68
N ASP A 27 -5.16 0.37 -4.09
CA ASP A 27 -5.71 0.13 -5.42
C ASP A 27 -4.79 0.76 -6.48
N ARG A 28 -4.26 1.96 -6.18
CA ARG A 28 -3.29 2.70 -7.01
C ARG A 28 -2.35 3.55 -6.16
N ILE A 29 -1.24 3.97 -6.76
CA ILE A 29 -0.21 4.80 -6.14
C ILE A 29 -0.02 6.05 -6.99
N ALA A 30 -0.35 7.21 -6.41
CA ALA A 30 -0.13 8.51 -7.00
C ALA A 30 1.31 8.96 -6.74
N ILE A 31 2.07 9.15 -7.82
CA ILE A 31 3.46 9.62 -7.77
C ILE A 31 3.54 10.99 -8.45
N PRO A 32 3.72 12.08 -7.69
CA PRO A 32 3.87 13.43 -8.23
C PRO A 32 5.09 13.51 -9.14
N GLN A 33 4.98 14.26 -10.25
CA GLN A 33 6.07 14.47 -11.21
C GLN A 33 6.59 13.18 -11.92
N LEU A 34 5.80 12.09 -11.89
CA LEU A 34 6.16 10.83 -12.54
C LEU A 34 6.55 11.01 -14.01
N GLN A 35 5.88 11.87 -14.77
CA GLN A 35 6.21 12.07 -16.18
C GLN A 35 7.55 12.78 -16.38
N ALA A 36 7.88 13.73 -15.50
CA ALA A 36 9.18 14.38 -15.51
C ALA A 36 10.31 13.39 -15.16
N PHE A 37 10.06 12.49 -14.21
CA PHE A 37 10.98 11.42 -13.85
C PHE A 37 11.23 10.46 -15.01
N LEU A 38 10.15 9.96 -15.63
CA LEU A 38 10.21 9.02 -16.75
C LEU A 38 10.84 9.60 -18.03
N ALA A 39 10.89 10.93 -18.15
CA ALA A 39 11.51 11.62 -19.28
C ALA A 39 13.05 11.68 -19.19
N TYR A 40 13.64 11.31 -18.04
CA TYR A 40 15.09 11.28 -17.88
C TYR A 40 15.66 9.93 -18.36
N GLU A 41 16.51 9.95 -19.39
CA GLU A 41 17.04 8.74 -20.06
C GLU A 41 18.43 8.28 -19.56
N GLY A 42 18.75 8.47 -18.27
CA GLY A 42 20.01 7.98 -17.70
C GLY A 42 20.05 6.45 -17.58
N GLU A 43 21.19 5.83 -17.90
CA GLU A 43 21.37 4.36 -17.80
C GLU A 43 21.09 3.84 -16.38
N GLU A 44 21.45 4.59 -15.34
CA GLU A 44 21.18 4.25 -13.93
C GLU A 44 19.69 4.11 -13.58
N ARG A 45 18.79 4.67 -14.39
CA ARG A 45 17.33 4.66 -14.15
C ARG A 45 16.54 3.84 -15.16
N LYS A 46 17.22 3.20 -16.10
CA LYS A 46 16.58 2.53 -17.24
C LYS A 46 15.61 1.44 -16.80
N GLU A 47 16.01 0.63 -15.82
CA GLU A 47 15.20 -0.43 -15.24
C GLU A 47 14.03 0.13 -14.44
N ALA A 48 14.28 1.06 -13.52
CA ALA A 48 13.24 1.74 -12.74
C ALA A 48 12.19 2.42 -13.65
N ASN A 49 12.62 3.09 -14.72
CA ASN A 49 11.74 3.72 -15.70
C ASN A 49 10.92 2.69 -16.48
N ALA A 50 11.51 1.56 -16.89
CA ALA A 50 10.79 0.50 -17.58
C ALA A 50 9.70 -0.09 -16.68
N THR A 51 10.04 -0.37 -15.41
CA THR A 51 9.09 -0.86 -14.41
C THR A 51 7.97 0.15 -14.15
N LEU A 52 8.28 1.43 -13.93
CA LEU A 52 7.27 2.45 -13.67
C LEU A 52 6.35 2.70 -14.88
N ARG A 53 6.86 2.59 -16.12
CA ARG A 53 6.02 2.65 -17.32
C ARG A 53 5.06 1.47 -17.38
N TRP A 54 5.55 0.26 -17.13
CA TRP A 54 4.70 -0.93 -17.08
C TRP A 54 3.63 -0.79 -15.98
N LEU A 55 4.00 -0.33 -14.79
CA LEU A 55 3.07 -0.08 -13.69
C LEU A 55 2.03 0.99 -14.04
N GLN A 56 2.43 2.01 -14.80
CA GLN A 56 1.54 3.07 -15.26
C GLN A 56 0.52 2.52 -16.27
N GLU A 57 0.97 1.69 -17.21
CA GLU A 57 0.11 1.00 -18.19
C GLU A 57 -0.84 0.01 -17.52
N ALA A 58 -0.38 -0.70 -16.48
CA ALA A 58 -1.19 -1.58 -15.65
C ALA A 58 -2.17 -0.82 -14.73
N GLY A 59 -2.10 0.52 -14.69
CA GLY A 59 -2.94 1.37 -13.87
C GLY A 59 -2.57 1.41 -12.39
N ILE A 60 -1.48 0.75 -11.98
CA ILE A 60 -1.03 0.65 -10.59
C ILE A 60 -0.42 1.97 -10.11
N VAL A 61 0.40 2.62 -10.93
CA VAL A 61 0.93 3.97 -10.61
C VAL A 61 0.34 5.02 -11.55
N PHE A 62 0.22 6.25 -11.08
CA PHE A 62 -0.19 7.36 -11.94
C PHE A 62 0.36 8.70 -11.47
N GLU A 63 0.42 9.66 -12.40
CA GLU A 63 0.74 11.04 -12.05
C GLU A 63 -0.55 11.80 -11.69
N PRO A 64 -0.73 12.24 -10.43
CA PRO A 64 -1.90 13.02 -10.04
C PRO A 64 -1.87 14.40 -10.69
N THR A 65 -3.03 14.99 -10.97
CA THR A 65 -3.13 16.37 -11.51
C THR A 65 -3.41 17.34 -10.38
N LEU A 66 -2.69 18.46 -10.34
CA LEU A 66 -2.96 19.56 -9.42
C LEU A 66 -3.74 20.66 -10.15
N LYS A 67 -4.88 21.07 -9.58
CA LYS A 67 -5.76 22.13 -10.08
C LYS A 67 -5.65 23.31 -9.13
N SER A 68 -5.10 24.41 -9.64
CA SER A 68 -4.87 25.63 -8.86
C SER A 68 -6.18 26.24 -8.32
N ASP A 69 -7.29 26.05 -9.03
CA ASP A 69 -8.63 26.57 -8.73
C ASP A 69 -9.58 25.54 -8.06
N ALA A 70 -9.04 24.43 -7.56
CA ALA A 70 -9.82 23.39 -6.88
C ALA A 70 -10.67 23.97 -5.73
N LYS A 71 -11.99 23.74 -5.78
CA LYS A 71 -12.91 24.10 -4.70
C LYS A 71 -12.86 23.05 -3.61
N ILE A 72 -12.23 23.38 -2.49
CA ILE A 72 -12.15 22.52 -1.31
C ILE A 72 -13.33 22.80 -0.38
N SER A 73 -14.16 21.79 -0.16
CA SER A 73 -15.44 21.91 0.54
C SER A 73 -15.28 21.78 2.05
N ILE A 74 -14.39 20.91 2.51
CA ILE A 74 -14.10 20.70 3.93
C ILE A 74 -13.21 21.84 4.45
N ASP A 75 -13.65 22.53 5.50
CA ASP A 75 -12.95 23.70 6.06
C ASP A 75 -11.53 23.35 6.52
N GLU A 76 -11.36 22.24 7.25
CA GLU A 76 -10.05 21.73 7.67
C GLU A 76 -9.09 21.53 6.49
N TYR A 77 -9.58 20.93 5.39
CA TYR A 77 -8.78 20.71 4.19
C TYR A 77 -8.47 22.00 3.45
N ARG A 78 -9.36 23.00 3.52
CA ARG A 78 -9.15 24.32 2.91
C ARG A 78 -8.06 25.09 3.64
N ASP A 79 -8.08 25.06 4.96
CA ASP A 79 -7.09 25.72 5.82
C ASP A 79 -5.72 25.04 5.66
N ASN A 80 -5.69 23.71 5.74
CA ASN A 80 -4.48 22.93 5.50
C ASN A 80 -3.93 23.15 4.08
N ARG A 81 -4.77 23.18 3.05
CA ARG A 81 -4.33 23.48 1.67
C ARG A 81 -3.65 24.84 1.58
N SER A 82 -4.24 25.86 2.18
CA SER A 82 -3.70 27.23 2.11
C SER A 82 -2.32 27.31 2.75
N LEU A 83 -2.16 26.70 3.94
CA LEU A 83 -0.88 26.59 4.63
C LEU A 83 0.16 25.81 3.80
N LEU A 84 -0.22 24.65 3.25
CA LEU A 84 0.67 23.79 2.47
C LEU A 84 1.14 24.48 1.17
N VAL A 85 0.26 25.24 0.52
CA VAL A 85 0.62 26.03 -0.67
C VAL A 85 1.61 27.12 -0.29
N GLU A 86 1.36 27.89 0.77
CA GLU A 86 2.26 28.94 1.24
C GLU A 86 3.66 28.38 1.60
N GLN A 87 3.70 27.29 2.38
CA GLN A 87 4.94 26.65 2.79
C GLN A 87 5.72 26.07 1.61
N SER A 88 5.02 25.42 0.67
CA SER A 88 5.63 24.86 -0.53
C SER A 88 6.16 25.97 -1.47
N GLN A 89 5.43 27.07 -1.63
CA GLN A 89 5.87 28.22 -2.42
C GLN A 89 7.14 28.85 -1.83
N LYS A 90 7.19 29.00 -0.50
CA LYS A 90 8.37 29.51 0.20
C LYS A 90 9.59 28.61 -0.06
N LEU A 91 9.47 27.31 0.17
CA LEU A 91 10.56 26.36 -0.04
C LEU A 91 11.02 26.28 -1.50
N LEU A 92 10.09 26.29 -2.46
CA LEU A 92 10.43 26.28 -3.89
C LEU A 92 11.15 27.55 -4.33
N ALA A 93 10.72 28.71 -3.83
CA ALA A 93 11.38 29.97 -4.10
C ALA A 93 12.81 29.99 -3.52
N GLU A 94 12.98 29.49 -2.30
CA GLU A 94 14.27 29.39 -1.62
C GLU A 94 15.22 28.38 -2.27
N LEU A 95 14.72 27.20 -2.64
CA LEU A 95 15.53 26.11 -3.21
C LEU A 95 15.83 26.29 -4.71
N LEU A 96 14.82 26.65 -5.50
CA LEU A 96 14.85 26.50 -6.96
C LEU A 96 14.54 27.81 -7.71
N GLY A 97 14.14 28.87 -7.01
CA GLY A 97 13.85 30.18 -7.61
C GLY A 97 12.64 30.19 -8.56
N PHE A 98 11.63 29.37 -8.28
CA PHE A 98 10.35 29.36 -9.00
C PHE A 98 9.16 29.03 -8.08
N SER A 99 7.93 29.35 -8.50
CA SER A 99 6.71 29.09 -7.72
C SER A 99 6.01 27.76 -8.09
N ILE A 100 5.07 27.31 -7.26
CA ILE A 100 4.20 26.15 -7.56
C ILE A 100 3.39 26.40 -8.83
N GLU A 101 2.91 27.63 -9.02
CA GLU A 101 2.15 28.02 -10.20
C GLU A 101 3.01 27.92 -11.45
N GLU A 102 4.28 28.34 -11.39
CA GLU A 102 5.22 28.14 -12.49
C GLU A 102 5.41 26.65 -12.82
N LEU A 103 5.49 25.77 -11.81
CA LEU A 103 5.54 24.31 -12.01
C LEU A 103 4.27 23.75 -12.65
N ILE A 104 3.09 24.12 -12.12
CA ILE A 104 1.79 23.67 -12.64
C ILE A 104 1.63 24.14 -14.09
N GLU A 105 1.94 25.40 -14.37
CA GLU A 105 1.86 25.98 -15.71
C GLU A 105 2.87 25.38 -16.69
N ALA A 106 4.00 24.86 -16.20
CA ALA A 106 4.97 24.19 -17.06
C ALA A 106 4.53 22.78 -17.47
N ARG A 107 3.57 22.20 -16.76
CA ARG A 107 3.03 20.88 -17.07
C ARG A 107 2.27 20.93 -18.40
N GLY A 108 2.70 20.10 -19.37
CA GLY A 108 2.13 20.08 -20.72
C GLY A 108 2.64 21.18 -21.67
N HIS A 109 3.51 22.10 -21.23
CA HIS A 109 4.02 23.20 -22.05
C HIS A 109 5.54 23.10 -22.27
N LYS A 110 5.97 22.46 -23.38
CA LYS A 110 7.38 22.19 -23.70
C LYS A 110 8.34 23.37 -23.49
N SER A 111 7.94 24.60 -23.85
CA SER A 111 8.77 25.80 -23.69
C SER A 111 8.94 26.24 -22.23
N LYS A 112 7.87 26.14 -21.42
CA LYS A 112 7.90 26.41 -19.98
C LYS A 112 8.66 25.31 -19.24
N THR A 113 8.47 24.04 -19.60
CA THR A 113 9.26 22.92 -19.09
C THR A 113 10.75 23.11 -19.35
N ALA A 114 11.12 23.53 -20.57
CA ALA A 114 12.52 23.81 -20.91
C ALA A 114 13.11 24.97 -20.10
N ARG A 115 12.31 25.99 -19.77
CA ARG A 115 12.74 27.11 -18.91
C ARG A 115 12.99 26.66 -17.47
N ILE A 116 12.10 25.85 -16.91
CA ILE A 116 12.28 25.25 -15.57
C ILE A 116 13.49 24.33 -15.56
N LYS A 117 13.61 23.44 -16.56
CA LYS A 117 14.78 22.58 -16.72
C LYS A 117 16.08 23.38 -16.78
N LYS A 118 16.12 24.45 -17.57
CA LYS A 118 17.28 25.35 -17.63
C LYS A 118 17.60 26.00 -16.27
N LYS A 119 16.57 26.41 -15.50
CA LYS A 119 16.79 26.90 -14.12
C LYS A 119 17.39 25.81 -13.23
N ILE A 120 16.85 24.58 -13.30
CA ILE A 120 17.33 23.41 -12.54
C ILE A 120 18.78 23.06 -12.94
N ASP A 121 19.08 23.00 -14.23
CA ASP A 121 20.43 22.72 -14.76
C ASP A 121 21.44 23.83 -14.41
N GLN A 122 20.95 25.03 -14.06
CA GLN A 122 21.75 26.17 -13.61
C GLN A 122 21.89 26.26 -12.09
N ILE A 123 21.18 25.40 -11.34
CA ILE A 123 21.40 25.26 -9.92
C ILE A 123 22.83 24.75 -9.76
N PRO A 124 23.71 25.49 -9.05
CA PRO A 124 25.09 25.08 -8.89
C PRO A 124 25.14 23.63 -8.39
N GLU A 125 26.07 22.82 -8.90
CA GLU A 125 26.41 21.50 -8.33
C GLU A 125 26.60 21.58 -6.81
N LYS A 126 26.98 22.76 -6.30
CA LYS A 126 27.07 23.08 -4.87
C LYS A 126 25.76 22.96 -4.08
N VAL A 127 24.57 22.93 -4.68
CA VAL A 127 23.33 22.58 -3.93
C VAL A 127 23.36 21.12 -3.44
N TYR A 128 24.19 20.27 -4.06
CA TYR A 128 24.54 18.96 -3.54
C TYR A 128 25.72 18.99 -2.54
N GLU A 129 26.49 20.08 -2.45
CA GLU A 129 27.62 20.26 -1.51
C GLU A 129 27.38 21.34 -0.42
N PHE A 130 26.18 21.94 -0.33
CA PHE A 130 25.86 23.00 0.65
C PHE A 130 25.64 22.37 2.03
N VAL A 131 26.76 22.08 2.70
CA VAL A 131 26.87 21.67 4.09
C VAL A 131 27.33 22.87 4.91
N GLU A 132 26.42 23.42 5.71
CA GLU A 132 26.58 23.75 7.15
C GLU A 132 25.43 24.68 7.59
N GLY A 133 24.45 24.14 8.32
CA GLY A 133 23.44 24.94 9.04
C GLY A 133 22.02 24.36 9.04
N GLU A 134 21.42 24.17 7.86
CA GLU A 134 20.15 23.47 7.64
C GLU A 134 20.26 22.67 6.33
N ASN A 135 19.85 21.40 6.33
CA ASN A 135 20.15 20.46 5.26
C ASN A 135 19.25 20.72 4.03
N VAL A 136 19.82 20.92 2.84
CA VAL A 136 19.06 20.99 1.57
C VAL A 136 18.17 19.75 1.42
N ALA A 137 18.64 18.59 1.89
CA ALA A 137 17.83 17.38 1.92
C ALA A 137 16.58 17.57 2.80
N ASP A 138 16.70 18.19 3.98
CA ASP A 138 15.56 18.47 4.87
C ASP A 138 14.54 19.41 4.20
N HIS A 139 14.99 20.43 3.47
CA HIS A 139 14.11 21.30 2.69
C HIS A 139 13.41 20.56 1.54
N ALA A 140 14.16 19.70 0.82
CA ALA A 140 13.60 18.87 -0.24
C ALA A 140 12.57 17.86 0.31
N TYR A 141 12.86 17.26 1.46
CA TYR A 141 11.97 16.35 2.17
C TYR A 141 10.70 17.05 2.66
N LYS A 142 10.83 18.22 3.30
CA LYS A 142 9.67 19.05 3.71
C LYS A 142 8.80 19.43 2.51
N LEU A 143 9.42 19.86 1.41
CA LEU A 143 8.70 20.19 0.18
C LEU A 143 7.97 18.97 -0.39
N ALA A 144 8.62 17.80 -0.43
CA ALA A 144 7.98 16.55 -0.86
C ALA A 144 6.77 16.22 0.02
N THR A 145 6.90 16.34 1.34
CA THR A 145 5.79 16.15 2.29
C THR A 145 4.63 17.09 2.02
N TYR A 146 4.90 18.38 1.82
CA TYR A 146 3.83 19.34 1.57
C TYR A 146 3.11 19.07 0.24
N ILE A 147 3.86 18.72 -0.80
CA ILE A 147 3.29 18.34 -2.10
C ILE A 147 2.44 17.06 -1.97
N THR A 148 2.93 16.04 -1.28
CA THR A 148 2.23 14.77 -1.06
C THR A 148 0.91 14.99 -0.30
N ARG A 149 0.92 15.82 0.76
CA ARG A 149 -0.30 16.20 1.50
C ARG A 149 -1.26 17.02 0.65
N LEU A 150 -0.77 18.00 -0.09
CA LEU A 150 -1.57 18.84 -0.98
C LEU A 150 -2.31 18.00 -2.02
N ILE A 151 -1.60 17.08 -2.66
CA ILE A 151 -2.15 16.14 -3.64
C ILE A 151 -3.18 15.21 -2.98
N SER A 152 -2.92 14.74 -1.77
CA SER A 152 -3.88 13.90 -1.04
C SER A 152 -5.20 14.63 -0.78
N ILE A 153 -5.14 15.90 -0.39
CA ILE A 153 -6.34 16.73 -0.22
C ILE A 153 -7.10 16.87 -1.55
N GLU A 154 -6.37 17.14 -2.64
CA GLU A 154 -7.00 17.33 -3.94
C GLU A 154 -7.66 16.05 -4.46
N LEU A 155 -6.98 14.91 -4.38
CA LEU A 155 -7.54 13.61 -4.79
C LEU A 155 -8.79 13.25 -3.98
N ARG A 156 -8.86 13.63 -2.69
CA ARG A 156 -10.04 13.42 -1.83
C ARG A 156 -11.22 14.30 -2.24
N GLU A 157 -10.99 15.60 -2.38
CA GLU A 157 -12.05 16.60 -2.52
C GLU A 157 -12.51 16.79 -3.96
N VAL A 158 -11.61 16.63 -4.92
CA VAL A 158 -11.88 16.88 -6.34
C VAL A 158 -12.19 15.58 -7.07
N ASP A 159 -11.37 14.56 -6.87
CA ASP A 159 -11.48 13.31 -7.61
C ASP A 159 -12.30 12.25 -6.83
N GLY A 160 -12.67 12.52 -5.58
CA GLY A 160 -13.52 11.66 -4.76
C GLY A 160 -12.85 10.35 -4.32
N LEU A 161 -11.51 10.29 -4.33
CA LEU A 161 -10.72 9.12 -3.98
C LEU A 161 -10.46 9.04 -2.48
N GLN A 162 -10.15 7.85 -1.97
CA GLN A 162 -9.59 7.69 -0.62
C GLN A 162 -8.07 7.77 -0.70
N ALA A 163 -7.54 8.98 -0.89
CA ALA A 163 -6.10 9.20 -0.97
C ALA A 163 -5.45 9.29 0.42
N VAL A 164 -4.26 8.75 0.60
CA VAL A 164 -3.52 8.72 1.86
C VAL A 164 -2.08 9.16 1.62
N PRO A 165 -1.58 10.22 2.30
CA PRO A 165 -0.20 10.61 2.18
C PRO A 165 0.70 9.59 2.89
N LEU A 166 1.60 8.95 2.15
CA LEU A 166 2.69 8.16 2.70
C LEU A 166 3.91 9.06 2.79
N LEU A 167 4.26 9.42 4.03
CA LEU A 167 5.32 10.38 4.33
C LEU A 167 6.54 9.63 4.88
N PRO A 168 7.77 10.08 4.56
CA PRO A 168 8.99 9.56 5.17
C PRO A 168 8.94 9.64 6.70
N VAL A 169 9.53 8.65 7.37
CA VAL A 169 9.51 8.49 8.84
C VAL A 169 10.21 9.64 9.58
N ASP A 170 11.15 10.34 8.91
CA ASP A 170 12.07 11.29 9.55
C ASP A 170 11.60 12.76 9.53
N ILE A 171 10.40 13.06 9.05
CA ILE A 171 9.91 14.44 8.92
C ILE A 171 8.97 14.73 10.08
N ALA A 172 9.31 15.77 10.86
CA ALA A 172 8.50 16.25 11.96
C ALA A 172 7.04 16.36 11.55
N GLU A 173 6.20 15.60 12.24
CA GLU A 173 4.76 15.72 12.21
C GLU A 173 4.42 17.20 12.45
N THR A 174 3.74 17.83 11.49
CA THR A 174 3.17 19.16 11.75
C THR A 174 2.09 19.01 12.82
N ASP A 175 1.84 19.99 13.70
CA ASP A 175 0.88 19.86 14.83
C ASP A 175 -0.55 19.35 14.47
N ASN A 176 -0.91 19.30 13.18
CA ASN A 176 -2.14 18.69 12.65
C ASN A 176 -2.01 17.22 12.18
N ASP A 177 -0.87 16.54 12.38
CA ASP A 177 -0.61 15.17 11.87
C ASP A 177 -1.25 14.07 12.73
N HIS A 178 -1.94 14.41 13.82
CA HIS A 178 -2.67 13.47 14.67
C HIS A 178 -3.97 12.96 14.02
N ASP A 179 -3.99 12.76 12.70
CA ASP A 179 -5.05 12.02 12.03
C ASP A 179 -4.84 10.53 12.29
N LEU A 180 -5.52 10.03 13.33
CA LEU A 180 -5.52 8.62 13.73
C LEU A 180 -5.72 7.69 12.53
N LYS A 181 -6.50 8.12 11.53
CA LYS A 181 -6.72 7.34 10.31
C LYS A 181 -5.43 7.06 9.55
N ASN A 182 -4.55 8.06 9.39
CA ASN A 182 -3.27 7.87 8.72
C ASN A 182 -2.34 7.00 9.57
N SER A 183 -2.36 7.14 10.90
CA SER A 183 -1.59 6.29 11.81
C SER A 183 -2.00 4.82 11.69
N VAL A 184 -3.30 4.52 11.72
CA VAL A 184 -3.83 3.15 11.55
C VAL A 184 -3.41 2.55 10.20
N ILE A 185 -3.46 3.34 9.13
CA ILE A 185 -3.03 2.88 7.79
C ILE A 185 -1.54 2.57 7.77
N LYS A 186 -0.69 3.41 8.38
CA LYS A 186 0.75 3.15 8.50
C LYS A 186 1.04 1.89 9.32
N ILE A 187 0.36 1.70 10.45
CA ILE A 187 0.47 0.50 11.30
C ILE A 187 0.15 -0.77 10.50
N VAL A 188 -0.93 -0.74 9.71
CA VAL A 188 -1.29 -1.87 8.84
C VAL A 188 -0.29 -2.09 7.72
N LEU A 189 0.14 -1.02 7.05
CA LEU A 189 1.15 -1.09 5.99
C LEU A 189 2.45 -1.73 6.52
N ASN A 190 2.93 -1.28 7.69
CA ASN A 190 4.11 -1.82 8.36
C ASN A 190 3.94 -3.30 8.78
N SER A 191 2.70 -3.75 8.95
CA SER A 191 2.40 -5.15 9.26
C SER A 191 2.38 -6.04 8.02
N LEU A 192 2.23 -5.49 6.81
CA LEU A 192 2.31 -6.25 5.56
C LEU A 192 3.75 -6.66 5.24
N PRO A 193 3.96 -7.82 4.60
CA PRO A 193 5.28 -8.21 4.16
C PRO A 193 5.81 -7.22 3.12
N VAL A 194 7.13 -7.03 3.10
CA VAL A 194 7.83 -6.34 2.03
C VAL A 194 8.27 -7.40 1.03
N PRO A 195 7.65 -7.49 -0.17
CA PRO A 195 8.08 -8.46 -1.16
C PRO A 195 9.49 -8.12 -1.65
N ASP A 196 10.32 -9.14 -1.84
CA ASP A 196 11.68 -8.98 -2.33
C ASP A 196 11.74 -8.63 -3.82
N ASP A 197 12.95 -8.39 -4.33
CA ASP A 197 13.18 -8.07 -5.74
C ASP A 197 12.82 -9.23 -6.68
N GLU A 198 12.90 -10.49 -6.21
CA GLU A 198 12.57 -11.69 -6.99
C GLU A 198 11.06 -11.88 -7.19
N THR A 199 10.23 -11.34 -6.30
CA THR A 199 8.77 -11.36 -6.42
C THR A 199 8.34 -10.60 -7.67
N SER A 200 7.63 -11.27 -8.59
CA SER A 200 7.20 -10.63 -9.84
C SER A 200 5.99 -9.71 -9.62
N TRP A 201 5.86 -8.68 -10.45
CA TRP A 201 4.71 -7.78 -10.38
C TRP A 201 3.40 -8.48 -10.74
N GLU A 202 3.45 -9.46 -11.63
CA GLU A 202 2.30 -10.28 -12.00
C GLU A 202 1.78 -11.07 -10.79
N GLN A 203 2.66 -11.60 -9.94
CA GLN A 203 2.24 -12.28 -8.71
C GLN A 203 1.49 -11.34 -7.76
N ILE A 204 1.93 -10.08 -7.65
CA ILE A 204 1.25 -9.06 -6.85
C ILE A 204 -0.13 -8.74 -7.47
N VAL A 205 -0.21 -8.57 -8.80
CA VAL A 205 -1.47 -8.32 -9.49
C VAL A 205 -2.44 -9.49 -9.33
N GLU A 206 -1.99 -10.73 -9.55
CA GLU A 206 -2.78 -11.95 -9.37
C GLU A 206 -3.29 -12.09 -7.93
N TYR A 207 -2.43 -11.82 -6.95
CA TYR A 207 -2.81 -11.85 -5.54
C TYR A 207 -3.89 -10.82 -5.22
N ARG A 208 -3.78 -9.61 -5.76
CA ARG A 208 -4.77 -8.53 -5.59
C ARG A 208 -6.07 -8.87 -6.31
N ASP A 209 -5.99 -9.58 -7.43
CA ASP A 209 -7.15 -9.94 -8.23
C ASP A 209 -7.91 -11.16 -7.73
N ASP A 210 -7.27 -12.00 -6.92
CA ASP A 210 -7.88 -13.15 -6.25
C ASP A 210 -9.08 -12.73 -5.38
N GLN A 211 -10.22 -13.38 -5.60
CA GLN A 211 -11.47 -13.03 -4.93
C GLN A 211 -11.40 -13.21 -3.41
N ASP A 212 -10.66 -14.21 -2.94
CA ASP A 212 -10.47 -14.43 -1.51
C ASP A 212 -9.59 -13.35 -0.88
N SER A 213 -8.51 -12.93 -1.56
CA SER A 213 -7.71 -11.77 -1.13
C SER A 213 -8.53 -10.48 -1.09
N LYS A 214 -9.36 -10.21 -2.12
CA LYS A 214 -10.24 -9.03 -2.16
C LYS A 214 -11.20 -8.98 -0.97
N ASN A 215 -11.81 -10.12 -0.62
CA ASN A 215 -12.72 -10.20 0.52
C ASN A 215 -11.99 -9.96 1.85
N LYS A 216 -10.86 -10.63 2.07
CA LYS A 216 -10.04 -10.43 3.28
C LYS A 216 -9.54 -8.99 3.40
N PHE A 217 -9.18 -8.36 2.28
CA PHE A 217 -8.75 -6.96 2.26
C PHE A 217 -9.90 -6.00 2.59
N LEU A 218 -11.12 -6.30 2.12
CA LEU A 218 -12.32 -5.55 2.48
C LEU A 218 -12.57 -5.57 3.99
N ASP A 219 -12.41 -6.74 4.63
CA ASP A 219 -12.56 -6.86 6.09
C ASP A 219 -11.49 -6.05 6.83
N LEU A 220 -10.24 -6.10 6.37
CA LEU A 220 -9.16 -5.28 6.91
C LEU A 220 -9.43 -3.78 6.75
N ARG A 221 -9.97 -3.35 5.60
CA ARG A 221 -10.38 -1.94 5.38
C ARG A 221 -11.49 -1.50 6.31
N ASN A 222 -12.44 -2.38 6.58
CA ASN A 222 -13.51 -2.11 7.53
C ASN A 222 -12.94 -1.95 8.94
N TRP A 223 -12.06 -2.87 9.37
CA TRP A 223 -11.36 -2.76 10.65
C TRP A 223 -10.56 -1.45 10.77
N MET A 224 -9.75 -1.11 9.77
CA MET A 224 -9.01 0.16 9.77
C MET A 224 -9.94 1.37 9.92
N SER A 225 -11.10 1.32 9.25
CA SER A 225 -12.08 2.39 9.30
C SER A 225 -12.80 2.47 10.65
N GLU A 226 -12.99 1.35 11.35
CA GLU A 226 -13.58 1.29 12.69
C GLU A 226 -12.62 1.83 13.74
N VAL A 227 -11.37 1.37 13.72
CA VAL A 227 -10.32 1.84 14.63
C VAL A 227 -10.10 3.35 14.45
N ALA A 228 -10.02 3.84 13.21
CA ALA A 228 -9.85 5.26 12.91
C ALA A 228 -11.04 6.15 13.36
N ARG A 229 -12.23 5.58 13.56
CA ARG A 229 -13.41 6.29 14.10
C ARG A 229 -13.53 6.18 15.62
N GLY A 230 -12.77 5.28 16.23
CA GLY A 230 -12.77 5.06 17.67
C GLY A 230 -11.97 6.11 18.43
N GLU A 231 -11.78 5.85 19.71
CA GLU A 231 -11.02 6.71 20.63
C GLU A 231 -9.63 6.14 20.93
N LEU A 232 -9.18 5.14 20.15
CA LEU A 232 -7.88 4.50 20.36
C LEU A 232 -6.74 5.43 19.95
N THR A 233 -5.68 5.43 20.73
CA THR A 233 -4.41 6.01 20.35
C THR A 233 -3.71 5.14 19.29
N PRO A 234 -2.73 5.68 18.53
CA PRO A 234 -1.95 4.87 17.59
C PRO A 234 -1.31 3.63 18.22
N VAL A 235 -0.82 3.75 19.46
CA VAL A 235 -0.22 2.62 20.18
C VAL A 235 -1.27 1.55 20.50
N GLU A 236 -2.44 1.94 21.01
CA GLU A 236 -3.53 0.99 21.30
C GLU A 236 -4.06 0.33 20.01
N ALA A 237 -4.07 1.03 18.88
CA ALA A 237 -4.42 0.46 17.59
C ALA A 237 -3.42 -0.61 17.13
N GLU A 238 -2.12 -0.39 17.36
CA GLU A 238 -1.07 -1.38 17.09
C GLU A 238 -1.19 -2.61 18.01
N GLU A 239 -1.38 -2.40 19.31
CA GLU A 239 -1.62 -3.48 20.28
C GLU A 239 -2.86 -4.30 19.93
N GLN A 240 -3.95 -3.63 19.51
CA GLN A 240 -5.17 -4.30 19.05
C GLN A 240 -4.90 -5.14 17.79
N LEU A 241 -4.16 -4.60 16.82
CA LEU A 241 -3.79 -5.34 15.62
C LEU A 241 -2.98 -6.60 15.97
N GLU A 242 -1.97 -6.47 16.83
CA GLU A 242 -1.16 -7.61 17.28
C GLU A 242 -2.01 -8.67 17.99
N TYR A 243 -2.93 -8.23 18.85
CA TYR A 243 -3.88 -9.12 19.53
C TYR A 243 -4.74 -9.90 18.53
N LEU A 244 -5.32 -9.24 17.53
CA LEU A 244 -6.16 -9.87 16.52
C LEU A 244 -5.36 -10.84 15.64
N LEU A 245 -4.13 -10.48 15.24
CA LEU A 245 -3.25 -11.38 14.50
C LEU A 245 -2.91 -12.64 15.31
N SER A 246 -2.70 -12.49 16.62
CA SER A 246 -2.45 -13.60 17.55
C SER A 246 -3.68 -14.50 17.71
N LEU A 247 -4.87 -13.91 17.88
CA LEU A 247 -6.14 -14.65 17.94
C LEU A 247 -6.39 -15.45 16.67
N PHE A 248 -6.23 -14.82 15.51
CA PHE A 248 -6.45 -15.46 14.22
C PHE A 248 -5.50 -16.66 14.04
N ARG A 249 -4.20 -16.49 14.33
CA ARG A 249 -3.22 -17.57 14.27
C ARG A 249 -3.59 -18.74 15.17
N ARG A 250 -3.92 -18.49 16.44
CA ARG A 250 -4.35 -19.54 17.40
C ARG A 250 -5.62 -20.25 16.93
N GLY A 251 -6.60 -19.48 16.43
CA GLY A 251 -7.82 -20.03 15.85
C GLY A 251 -7.51 -20.97 14.68
N MET A 252 -6.65 -20.52 13.77
CA MET A 252 -6.23 -21.31 12.61
C MET A 252 -5.42 -22.55 12.98
N GLU A 253 -4.57 -22.50 14.00
CA GLU A 253 -3.91 -23.70 14.54
C GLU A 253 -4.93 -24.72 15.04
N ILE A 254 -5.94 -24.29 15.80
CA ILE A 254 -7.02 -25.16 16.29
C ILE A 254 -7.83 -25.75 15.12
N HIS A 255 -8.18 -24.95 14.11
CA HIS A 255 -8.92 -25.43 12.94
C HIS A 255 -8.08 -26.38 12.08
N ARG A 256 -6.78 -26.11 11.90
CA ARG A 256 -5.83 -27.03 11.24
C ARG A 256 -5.70 -28.34 12.01
N MET A 257 -5.62 -28.29 13.35
CA MET A 257 -5.62 -29.48 14.21
C MET A 257 -6.92 -30.29 14.06
N LYS A 258 -8.10 -29.65 14.14
CA LYS A 258 -9.40 -30.33 13.96
C LYS A 258 -9.53 -30.97 12.58
N ALA A 259 -9.13 -30.26 11.52
CA ALA A 259 -9.12 -30.80 10.16
C ALA A 259 -8.22 -32.04 10.03
N ASN A 260 -7.12 -32.10 10.78
CA ASN A 260 -6.24 -33.27 10.82
C ASN A 260 -6.79 -34.40 11.73
N THR A 261 -7.49 -34.09 12.83
CA THR A 261 -8.11 -35.10 13.73
C THR A 261 -9.28 -35.83 13.07
N ILE A 262 -10.10 -35.14 12.27
CA ILE A 262 -11.19 -35.75 11.49
C ILE A 262 -10.66 -36.85 10.55
N VAL A 263 -9.42 -36.72 10.07
CA VAL A 263 -8.77 -37.73 9.22
C VAL A 263 -8.41 -38.99 10.01
N LEU A 264 -7.90 -38.86 11.24
CA LEU A 264 -7.60 -39.99 12.11
C LEU A 264 -8.86 -40.77 12.49
N GLU A 265 -9.95 -40.09 12.85
CA GLU A 265 -11.22 -40.76 13.13
C GLU A 265 -11.77 -41.48 11.88
N SER A 266 -11.67 -40.87 10.69
CA SER A 266 -12.08 -41.52 9.45
C SER A 266 -11.25 -42.77 9.12
N LEU A 267 -9.93 -42.75 9.31
CA LEU A 267 -9.04 -43.89 9.05
C LEU A 267 -9.25 -45.03 10.06
N VAL A 268 -9.52 -44.71 11.33
CA VAL A 268 -9.75 -45.71 12.38
C VAL A 268 -11.14 -46.35 12.23
N VAL A 269 -12.16 -45.60 11.84
CA VAL A 269 -13.50 -46.16 11.58
C VAL A 269 -13.53 -46.99 10.29
N THR A 270 -12.76 -46.64 9.27
CA THR A 270 -12.72 -47.42 8.02
C THR A 270 -11.99 -48.76 8.18
N SER A 271 -11.03 -48.88 9.11
CA SER A 271 -10.29 -50.14 9.32
C SER A 271 -11.07 -51.24 10.06
N ALA A 272 -12.19 -50.91 10.72
CA ALA A 272 -13.08 -51.90 11.33
C ALA A 272 -14.02 -52.60 10.33
N ASP A 273 -14.34 -51.96 9.20
CA ASP A 273 -15.25 -52.50 8.17
C ASP A 273 -14.53 -53.05 6.91
N LEU A 274 -13.25 -52.71 6.70
CA LEU A 274 -12.51 -53.07 5.49
C LEU A 274 -11.97 -54.51 5.45
N ALA A 275 -12.05 -55.27 6.53
CA ALA A 275 -11.50 -56.63 6.59
C ALA A 275 -12.27 -57.68 5.74
N ARG A 276 -13.33 -57.29 4.99
CA ARG A 276 -14.19 -58.27 4.30
C ARG A 276 -14.32 -58.17 2.78
N ASN A 277 -13.75 -57.19 2.07
CA ASN A 277 -14.06 -56.99 0.63
C ASN A 277 -12.93 -56.49 -0.30
N LEU A 278 -11.67 -56.86 -0.04
CA LEU A 278 -10.49 -56.42 -0.81
C LEU A 278 -10.24 -57.17 -2.14
N LEU A 279 -11.22 -57.30 -3.05
CA LEU A 279 -10.97 -57.91 -4.38
C LEU A 279 -11.70 -57.31 -5.61
N THR A 280 -12.30 -56.12 -5.53
CA THR A 280 -12.83 -55.45 -6.74
C THR A 280 -12.40 -53.99 -6.79
N LEU A 281 -11.60 -53.62 -7.79
CA LEU A 281 -11.17 -52.26 -8.12
C LEU A 281 -12.35 -51.26 -8.09
N ARG A 282 -12.35 -50.35 -7.10
CA ARG A 282 -13.42 -49.38 -6.86
C ARG A 282 -13.04 -47.99 -7.38
N TRP A 283 -13.55 -47.63 -8.54
CA TRP A 283 -13.57 -46.24 -9.04
C TRP A 283 -14.27 -45.26 -8.07
N GLY A 284 -15.06 -45.75 -7.12
CA GLY A 284 -15.70 -44.95 -6.06
C GLY A 284 -14.78 -44.48 -4.93
N GLU A 285 -13.60 -45.07 -4.73
CA GLU A 285 -12.66 -44.64 -3.67
C GLU A 285 -11.84 -43.40 -4.09
N ILE A 286 -11.55 -43.26 -5.38
CA ILE A 286 -10.91 -42.06 -5.95
C ILE A 286 -11.85 -40.84 -5.85
N ALA A 287 -13.16 -41.04 -6.01
CA ALA A 287 -14.15 -39.98 -5.81
C ALA A 287 -14.17 -39.47 -4.36
N LYS A 288 -14.06 -40.36 -3.36
CA LYS A 288 -14.00 -39.96 -1.95
C LYS A 288 -12.78 -39.11 -1.61
N GLY A 289 -11.63 -39.39 -2.23
CA GLY A 289 -10.41 -38.57 -2.08
C GLY A 289 -10.57 -37.15 -2.63
N PHE A 290 -11.28 -36.98 -3.76
CA PHE A 290 -11.57 -35.66 -4.31
C PHE A 290 -12.60 -34.88 -3.47
N PHE A 291 -13.63 -35.57 -2.95
CA PHE A 291 -14.59 -34.95 -2.04
C PHE A 291 -13.94 -34.56 -0.71
N SER A 292 -13.07 -35.38 -0.12
CA SER A 292 -12.43 -35.07 1.17
C SER A 292 -11.50 -33.85 1.10
N ILE A 293 -10.77 -33.66 -0.02
CA ILE A 293 -9.94 -32.47 -0.25
C ILE A 293 -10.82 -31.21 -0.37
N ARG A 294 -11.94 -31.28 -1.11
CA ARG A 294 -12.87 -30.16 -1.23
C ARG A 294 -13.54 -29.83 0.11
N HIS A 295 -13.94 -30.84 0.89
CA HIS A 295 -14.48 -30.65 2.24
C HIS A 295 -13.43 -30.06 3.19
N ARG A 296 -12.15 -30.46 3.08
CA ARG A 296 -11.05 -29.84 3.84
C ARG A 296 -10.90 -28.36 3.52
N LYS A 297 -10.95 -28.00 2.24
CA LYS A 297 -10.87 -26.60 1.81
C LYS A 297 -12.10 -25.80 2.30
N ILE A 298 -13.30 -26.37 2.21
CA ILE A 298 -14.53 -25.73 2.72
C ILE A 298 -14.48 -25.56 4.24
N ALA A 299 -14.13 -26.59 5.01
CA ALA A 299 -14.03 -26.51 6.46
C ALA A 299 -12.92 -25.56 6.94
N LEU A 300 -11.81 -25.46 6.18
CA LEU A 300 -10.76 -24.48 6.44
C LEU A 300 -11.28 -23.06 6.19
N LEU A 301 -11.96 -22.83 5.06
CA LEU A 301 -12.56 -21.52 4.73
C LEU A 301 -13.68 -21.13 5.71
N GLU A 302 -14.52 -22.07 6.14
CA GLU A 302 -15.52 -21.84 7.19
C GLU A 302 -14.85 -21.51 8.54
N GLY A 303 -13.74 -22.18 8.86
CA GLY A 303 -12.92 -21.86 10.02
C GLY A 303 -12.30 -20.46 9.94
N GLU A 304 -11.79 -20.07 8.77
CA GLU A 304 -11.27 -18.72 8.54
C GLU A 304 -12.34 -17.64 8.70
N LEU A 305 -13.53 -17.85 8.14
CA LEU A 305 -14.65 -16.90 8.19
C LEU A 305 -15.25 -16.73 9.60
N THR A 306 -15.14 -17.76 10.45
CA THR A 306 -15.72 -17.75 11.81
C THR A 306 -14.68 -17.52 12.90
N ALA A 307 -13.39 -17.48 12.54
CA ALA A 307 -12.32 -17.19 13.47
C ALA A 307 -12.42 -15.75 13.98
N GLN A 308 -12.16 -15.58 15.28
CA GLN A 308 -11.89 -14.26 15.85
C GLN A 308 -10.60 -13.70 15.25
N GLY A 309 -10.60 -12.41 14.87
CA GLY A 309 -9.47 -11.80 14.14
C GLY A 309 -9.48 -12.09 12.64
N SER A 310 -10.58 -12.62 12.08
CA SER A 310 -10.71 -12.82 10.63
C SER A 310 -10.61 -11.52 9.84
N GLU A 311 -10.92 -10.39 10.48
CA GLU A 311 -10.76 -9.05 9.92
C GLU A 311 -9.31 -8.69 9.55
N VAL A 312 -8.31 -9.34 10.17
CA VAL A 312 -6.88 -9.13 9.85
C VAL A 312 -6.26 -10.28 9.05
N ALA A 313 -7.08 -11.22 8.56
CA ALA A 313 -6.63 -12.40 7.83
C ALA A 313 -5.84 -12.07 6.55
N TYR A 314 -6.09 -10.90 5.95
CA TYR A 314 -5.35 -10.42 4.79
C TYR A 314 -3.85 -10.33 5.06
N ILE A 315 -3.45 -9.77 6.21
CA ILE A 315 -2.05 -9.60 6.59
C ILE A 315 -1.37 -10.96 6.71
N ILE A 316 -2.05 -11.93 7.33
CA ILE A 316 -1.51 -13.30 7.49
C ILE A 316 -1.37 -13.97 6.13
N LYS A 317 -2.38 -13.90 5.27
CA LYS A 317 -2.32 -14.47 3.92
C LYS A 317 -1.21 -13.82 3.09
N ALA A 318 -1.05 -12.51 3.16
CA ALA A 318 0.02 -11.80 2.45
C ALA A 318 1.38 -12.29 2.94
N ARG A 319 1.59 -12.40 4.27
CA ARG A 319 2.83 -12.94 4.85
C ARG A 319 3.11 -14.37 4.38
N ASP A 320 2.10 -15.24 4.34
CA ASP A 320 2.25 -16.62 3.85
C ASP A 320 2.66 -16.69 2.36
N VAL A 321 2.36 -15.66 1.57
CA VAL A 321 2.68 -15.61 0.12
C VAL A 321 4.00 -14.90 -0.16
N PHE A 322 4.30 -13.81 0.56
CA PHE A 322 5.38 -12.87 0.20
C PHE A 322 6.47 -12.71 1.27
N SER A 323 6.35 -13.33 2.45
CA SER A 323 7.46 -13.32 3.41
C SER A 323 8.55 -14.28 2.96
N THR A 324 9.80 -13.83 3.00
CA THR A 324 10.97 -14.69 2.79
C THR A 324 11.01 -15.75 3.91
N PRO A 325 11.30 -17.03 3.60
CA PRO A 325 11.55 -18.03 4.65
C PRO A 325 12.75 -17.57 5.49
N SER A 326 12.52 -17.33 6.78
CA SER A 326 13.56 -17.02 7.76
C SER A 326 14.49 -18.20 8.01
#